data_AF-A0A095SUN7-F1
#
_entry.id   AF-A0A095SUN7-F1
#
_cell.length_a   1.000
_cell.length_b   1.000
_cell.length_c   1.000
_cell.angle_alpha   90.00
_cell.angle_beta   90.00
_cell.angle_gamma   90.00
#
_symmetry.space_group_name_H-M   'P 1'
#
loop_
_entity.id
_entity.type
_entity.pdbx_description
1 polymer ?
#
loop_
_entity_poly.entity_id
_entity_poly.type
_entity_poly.pdbx_seq_one_letter_code
_entity_poly.pdbx_strand_id
1 'polypeptide(L)'
;MFLLAALCSSCYCYKIYPKEYRKLENKNPKRSAYIVDKSLKKELKILSKSELFVIVEDSTKADLKIKLYPLEKSFACGQPLMVSMLTIGQLPVILPDRYSYHFDEIENGKITERKMELRIAQRIWFWDMFSFSKRFEKKAGKAVLGEYQLSR
;
A
#
# COMPACT_ATOMS: atom_id res chain seq x y z
N MET A 1 26.05 5.15 -21.71
CA MET A 1 24.67 4.93 -22.21
C MET A 1 23.75 4.21 -21.21
N PHE A 2 24.24 3.35 -20.30
CA PHE A 2 23.41 2.70 -19.27
C PHE A 2 22.93 3.61 -18.12
N LEU A 3 23.66 4.68 -17.79
CA LEU A 3 23.29 5.63 -16.71
C LEU A 3 22.04 6.47 -17.03
N LEU A 4 21.80 6.83 -18.31
CA LEU A 4 20.59 7.58 -18.69
C LEU A 4 19.32 6.72 -18.58
N ALA A 5 19.41 5.44 -18.93
CA ALA A 5 18.26 4.51 -18.84
C ALA A 5 17.85 4.26 -17.37
N ALA A 6 18.81 4.23 -16.44
CA ALA A 6 18.53 4.09 -15.01
C ALA A 6 17.80 5.32 -14.42
N LEU A 7 18.09 6.52 -14.94
CA LEU A 7 17.43 7.76 -14.51
C LEU A 7 15.97 7.86 -14.97
N CYS A 8 15.62 7.25 -16.12
CA CYS A 8 14.27 7.30 -16.69
C CYS A 8 13.23 6.44 -15.95
N SER A 9 13.64 5.48 -15.11
CA SER A 9 12.70 4.65 -14.33
C SER A 9 12.18 5.32 -13.06
N SER A 10 12.49 6.61 -12.85
CA SER A 10 12.46 7.24 -11.54
C SER A 10 11.54 8.47 -11.40
N CYS A 11 10.82 8.88 -12.46
CA CYS A 11 10.00 10.11 -12.46
C CYS A 11 8.59 9.94 -11.84
N TYR A 12 8.43 9.08 -10.84
CA TYR A 12 7.14 8.89 -10.17
C TYR A 12 7.27 8.74 -8.66
N CYS A 13 6.19 9.02 -7.94
CA CYS A 13 6.07 8.91 -6.49
C CYS A 13 4.65 8.52 -6.07
N TYR A 14 4.48 7.97 -4.86
CA TYR A 14 3.16 7.60 -4.34
C TYR A 14 2.72 8.52 -3.19
N LYS A 15 1.47 8.97 -3.24
CA LYS A 15 0.83 9.79 -2.22
C LYS A 15 -0.42 9.09 -1.67
N ILE A 16 -0.48 8.94 -0.36
CA ILE A 16 -1.65 8.37 0.34
C ILE A 16 -2.72 9.44 0.50
N TYR A 17 -3.97 9.03 0.37
CA TYR A 17 -5.15 9.79 0.75
C TYR A 17 -6.03 8.96 1.69
N PRO A 18 -6.69 9.59 2.67
CA PRO A 18 -6.63 11.02 3.00
C PRO A 18 -5.25 11.41 3.64
N LYS A 19 -4.96 12.71 3.75
CA LYS A 19 -3.58 13.19 4.05
C LYS A 19 -3.14 12.83 5.47
N GLU A 20 -4.08 12.63 6.36
CA GLU A 20 -3.95 12.32 7.78
C GLU A 20 -3.20 10.99 7.97
N TYR A 21 -3.49 9.99 7.12
CA TYR A 21 -2.83 8.68 7.17
C TYR A 21 -1.31 8.75 6.95
N ARG A 22 -0.79 9.84 6.36
CA ARG A 22 0.65 9.98 6.08
C ARG A 22 1.47 10.09 7.37
N LYS A 23 0.88 10.65 8.43
CA LYS A 23 1.50 10.86 9.74
C LYS A 23 1.02 9.88 10.81
N LEU A 24 0.17 8.92 10.42
CA LEU A 24 -0.40 7.97 11.35
C LEU A 24 0.67 6.99 11.88
N GLU A 25 0.53 6.65 13.15
CA GLU A 25 1.36 5.71 13.89
C GLU A 25 0.46 4.74 14.66
N ASN A 26 0.90 3.48 14.81
CA ASN A 26 0.14 2.50 15.56
C ASN A 26 0.45 2.63 17.05
N LYS A 27 -0.53 3.12 17.83
CA LYS A 27 -0.44 3.23 19.29
C LYS A 27 -0.98 2.00 20.03
N ASN A 28 -1.63 1.08 19.32
CA ASN A 28 -2.25 -0.09 19.93
C ASN A 28 -1.23 -1.22 20.13
N PRO A 29 -1.41 -2.07 21.16
CA PRO A 29 -0.61 -3.27 21.30
C PRO A 29 -0.82 -4.18 20.09
N LYS A 30 0.29 -4.65 19.50
CA LYS A 30 0.30 -5.48 18.30
C LYS A 30 0.08 -6.93 18.70
N ARG A 31 -0.93 -7.57 18.11
CA ARG A 31 -1.19 -9.01 18.28
C ARG A 31 -0.25 -9.82 17.38
N SER A 32 0.09 -11.03 17.79
CA SER A 32 0.85 -11.95 16.95
C SER A 32 -0.05 -12.61 15.91
N ALA A 33 0.41 -12.69 14.66
CA ALA A 33 -0.37 -13.24 13.56
C ALA A 33 0.44 -14.22 12.71
N TYR A 34 -0.13 -15.40 12.46
CA TYR A 34 0.41 -16.37 11.51
C TYR A 34 -0.24 -16.21 10.14
N ILE A 35 0.56 -16.17 9.08
CA ILE A 35 0.06 -16.01 7.71
C ILE A 35 -0.18 -17.38 7.12
N VAL A 36 -1.45 -17.67 6.77
CA VAL A 36 -1.87 -18.97 6.22
C VAL A 36 -1.27 -19.22 4.84
N ASP A 37 -1.31 -18.21 3.96
CA ASP A 37 -0.73 -18.27 2.62
C ASP A 37 0.33 -17.18 2.42
N LYS A 38 1.58 -17.61 2.22
CA LYS A 38 2.75 -16.72 2.01
C LYS A 38 3.05 -16.48 0.51
N SER A 39 2.24 -17.02 -0.41
CA SER A 39 2.41 -16.84 -1.86
C SER A 39 2.27 -15.37 -2.28
N LEU A 40 1.38 -14.64 -1.61
CA LEU A 40 1.07 -13.23 -1.84
C LEU A 40 2.11 -12.29 -1.20
N LYS A 41 3.33 -12.30 -1.75
CA LYS A 41 4.48 -11.56 -1.21
C LYS A 41 4.26 -10.04 -1.10
N LYS A 42 3.49 -9.45 -2.02
CA LYS A 42 3.26 -8.00 -2.04
C LYS A 42 2.29 -7.59 -0.94
N GLU A 43 1.20 -8.32 -0.81
CA GLU A 43 0.15 -8.16 0.19
C GLU A 43 0.72 -8.39 1.59
N LEU A 44 1.56 -9.41 1.74
CA LEU A 44 2.30 -9.68 2.97
C LEU A 44 3.23 -8.51 3.36
N LYS A 45 3.95 -7.93 2.39
CA LYS A 45 4.77 -6.74 2.63
C LYS A 45 3.91 -5.54 3.06
N ILE A 46 2.75 -5.34 2.44
CA ILE A 46 1.81 -4.27 2.82
C ILE A 46 1.37 -4.45 4.27
N LEU A 47 0.95 -5.66 4.65
CA LEU A 47 0.54 -5.98 6.02
C LEU A 47 1.68 -5.80 7.03
N SER A 48 2.88 -6.25 6.68
CA SER A 48 4.07 -6.04 7.52
C SER A 48 4.37 -4.55 7.73
N LYS A 49 4.17 -3.72 6.70
CA LYS A 49 4.36 -2.27 6.77
C LYS A 49 3.20 -1.50 7.39
N SER A 50 2.03 -2.12 7.60
CA SER A 50 0.94 -1.50 8.35
C SER A 50 1.17 -1.54 9.85
N GLU A 51 2.07 -2.41 10.31
CA GLU A 51 2.41 -2.57 11.72
C GLU A 51 1.22 -2.95 12.60
N LEU A 52 0.14 -3.49 12.03
CA LEU A 52 -1.04 -3.95 12.76
C LEU A 52 -0.73 -5.20 13.62
N PHE A 53 0.13 -6.07 13.11
CA PHE A 53 0.43 -7.36 13.70
C PHE A 53 1.93 -7.63 13.75
N VAL A 54 2.35 -8.46 14.70
CA VAL A 54 3.67 -9.10 14.71
C VAL A 54 3.55 -10.41 13.95
N ILE A 55 4.14 -10.48 12.77
CA ILE A 55 4.05 -11.67 11.93
C ILE A 55 4.98 -12.75 12.50
N VAL A 56 4.43 -13.90 12.86
CA VAL A 56 5.17 -15.05 13.38
C VAL A 56 5.18 -16.20 12.38
N GLU A 57 6.26 -16.99 12.39
CA GLU A 57 6.42 -18.14 11.49
C GLU A 57 5.70 -19.40 11.98
N ASP A 58 5.44 -19.49 13.28
CA ASP A 58 4.85 -20.65 13.93
C ASP A 58 3.38 -20.38 14.27
N SER A 59 2.49 -21.24 13.78
CA SER A 59 1.05 -21.13 14.02
C SER A 59 0.66 -21.36 15.48
N THR A 60 1.48 -22.05 16.27
CA THR A 60 1.15 -22.37 17.68
C THR A 60 1.40 -21.19 18.62
N LYS A 61 2.25 -20.26 18.21
CA LYS A 61 2.62 -19.05 18.97
C LYS A 61 1.83 -17.81 18.56
N ALA A 62 0.89 -17.96 17.63
CA ALA A 62 0.13 -16.86 17.07
C ALA A 62 -1.22 -16.70 17.78
N ASP A 63 -1.58 -15.46 18.11
CA ASP A 63 -2.89 -15.12 18.69
C ASP A 63 -4.02 -15.31 17.67
N LEU A 64 -3.72 -15.11 16.38
CA LEU A 64 -4.67 -15.24 15.28
C LEU A 64 -3.99 -15.68 13.98
N LYS A 65 -4.78 -16.17 13.04
CA LYS A 65 -4.33 -16.49 11.68
C LYS A 65 -4.86 -15.45 10.70
N ILE A 66 -4.04 -15.08 9.72
CA ILE A 66 -4.42 -14.14 8.65
C ILE A 66 -4.38 -14.87 7.32
N LYS A 67 -5.48 -14.80 6.59
CA LYS A 67 -5.56 -15.21 5.19
C LYS A 67 -5.56 -13.97 4.31
N LEU A 68 -4.59 -13.88 3.40
CA LEU A 68 -4.44 -12.75 2.49
C LEU A 68 -5.18 -13.03 1.18
N TYR A 69 -5.68 -11.98 0.52
CA TYR A 69 -6.24 -12.04 -0.82
C TYR A 69 -5.52 -11.10 -1.78
N PRO A 70 -5.50 -11.38 -3.09
CA PRO A 70 -4.82 -10.54 -4.07
C PRO A 70 -5.28 -9.08 -4.03
N LEU A 71 -4.34 -8.14 -4.12
CA LEU A 71 -4.65 -6.71 -4.20
C LEU A 71 -5.32 -6.39 -5.55
N GLU A 72 -6.56 -5.92 -5.51
CA GLU A 72 -7.27 -5.47 -6.70
C GLU A 72 -6.96 -4.00 -6.98
N LYS A 73 -6.75 -3.65 -8.25
CA LYS A 73 -6.50 -2.27 -8.67
C LYS A 73 -7.63 -1.80 -9.58
N SER A 74 -8.29 -0.71 -9.18
CA SER A 74 -9.20 0.04 -10.04
C SER A 74 -8.48 1.29 -10.54
N PHE A 75 -8.33 1.38 -11.86
CA PHE A 75 -7.74 2.55 -12.51
C PHE A 75 -8.82 3.63 -12.66
N ALA A 76 -8.52 4.84 -12.23
CA ALA A 76 -9.36 5.98 -12.57
C ALA A 76 -9.18 6.28 -14.07
N CYS A 77 -10.24 6.13 -14.86
CA CYS A 77 -10.25 6.49 -16.27
C CYS A 77 -10.01 8.00 -16.46
N GLY A 78 -8.99 8.31 -17.26
CA GLY A 78 -8.66 9.65 -17.71
C GLY A 78 -7.35 9.57 -18.50
N GLN A 79 -7.02 10.62 -19.27
CA GLN A 79 -5.75 10.71 -19.99
C GLN A 79 -4.70 11.64 -19.30
N PRO A 80 -4.36 11.50 -18.01
CA PRO A 80 -3.38 12.40 -17.38
C PRO A 80 -1.98 12.30 -18.00
N LEU A 81 -1.62 11.16 -18.59
CA LEU A 81 -0.32 10.98 -19.26
C LEU A 81 -0.13 11.93 -20.45
N MET A 82 -1.20 12.31 -21.16
CA MET A 82 -1.13 13.25 -22.28
C MET A 82 -0.66 14.65 -21.83
N VAL A 83 -1.07 15.09 -20.64
CA VAL A 83 -0.66 16.39 -20.08
C VAL A 83 0.83 16.42 -19.77
N SER A 84 1.40 15.32 -19.27
CA SER A 84 2.86 15.27 -19.04
C SER A 84 3.67 15.37 -20.34
N MET A 85 3.17 14.81 -21.45
CA MET A 85 3.86 14.90 -22.75
C MET A 85 3.83 16.33 -23.30
N LEU A 86 2.67 17.01 -23.24
CA LEU A 86 2.54 18.40 -23.68
C LEU A 86 3.41 19.38 -22.89
N THR A 87 3.67 19.08 -21.62
CA THR A 87 4.39 19.98 -20.70
C THR A 87 5.83 19.55 -20.46
N ILE A 88 6.33 18.56 -21.21
CA ILE A 88 7.69 17.99 -21.05
C ILE A 88 7.98 17.66 -19.57
N GLY A 89 6.98 17.15 -18.85
CA GLY A 89 7.08 16.76 -17.44
C GLY A 89 7.27 17.90 -16.43
N GLN A 90 7.18 19.18 -16.85
CA GLN A 90 7.27 20.33 -15.94
C GLN A 90 6.07 20.42 -15.00
N LEU A 91 4.89 20.01 -15.46
CA LEU A 91 3.71 19.92 -14.61
C LEU A 91 3.53 18.51 -14.03
N PRO A 92 3.21 18.40 -12.73
CA PRO A 92 2.98 17.11 -12.12
C PRO A 92 1.63 16.53 -12.54
N VAL A 93 1.65 15.28 -12.96
CA VAL A 93 0.47 14.49 -13.28
C VAL A 93 0.12 13.61 -12.08
N ILE A 94 -1.16 13.54 -11.71
CA ILE A 94 -1.63 12.72 -10.59
C ILE A 94 -2.64 11.70 -11.11
N LEU A 95 -2.37 10.43 -10.85
CA LEU A 95 -3.22 9.28 -11.14
C LEU A 95 -3.88 8.81 -9.84
N PRO A 96 -5.17 9.09 -9.60
CA PRO A 96 -5.85 8.72 -8.36
C PRO A 96 -6.28 7.24 -8.40
N ASP A 97 -5.30 6.34 -8.33
CA ASP A 97 -5.56 4.91 -8.29
C ASP A 97 -6.27 4.51 -6.99
N ARG A 98 -7.23 3.59 -7.12
CA ARG A 98 -7.93 2.97 -6.00
C ARG A 98 -7.53 1.51 -5.93
N TYR A 99 -7.24 1.04 -4.73
CA TYR A 99 -6.86 -0.35 -4.51
C TYR A 99 -7.80 -0.99 -3.48
N SER A 100 -8.33 -2.16 -3.76
CA SER A 100 -9.06 -2.95 -2.76
C SER A 100 -8.07 -3.89 -2.09
N TYR A 101 -7.91 -3.74 -0.78
CA TYR A 101 -7.10 -4.62 0.05
C TYR A 101 -8.00 -5.44 0.96
N HIS A 102 -7.82 -6.75 0.97
CA HIS A 102 -8.68 -7.68 1.69
C HIS A 102 -7.85 -8.76 2.38
N PHE A 103 -8.21 -9.06 3.63
CA PHE A 103 -7.69 -10.17 4.39
C PHE A 103 -8.73 -10.63 5.42
N ASP A 104 -8.64 -11.90 5.81
CA ASP A 104 -9.46 -12.46 6.88
C ASP A 104 -8.65 -12.62 8.16
N GLU A 105 -9.24 -12.22 9.27
CA GLU A 105 -8.76 -12.51 10.62
C GLU A 105 -9.48 -13.78 11.11
N ILE A 106 -8.73 -14.84 11.37
CA ILE A 106 -9.26 -16.12 11.85
C ILE A 106 -8.82 -16.30 13.30
N GLU A 107 -9.78 -16.20 14.22
CA GLU A 107 -9.57 -16.32 15.65
C GLU A 107 -10.58 -17.31 16.24
N ASN A 108 -10.09 -18.39 16.88
CA ASN A 108 -10.92 -19.42 17.50
C ASN A 108 -12.04 -19.97 16.60
N GLY A 109 -11.75 -20.14 15.31
CA GLY A 109 -12.71 -20.62 14.30
C GLY A 109 -13.69 -19.57 13.78
N LYS A 110 -13.70 -18.35 14.34
CA LYS A 110 -14.45 -17.22 13.80
C LYS A 110 -13.63 -16.50 12.74
N ILE A 111 -14.25 -16.23 11.60
CA ILE A 111 -13.64 -15.52 10.47
C ILE A 111 -14.21 -14.11 10.46
N THR A 112 -13.34 -13.11 10.56
CA THR A 112 -13.71 -11.70 10.40
C THR A 112 -13.08 -11.16 9.12
N GLU A 113 -13.92 -10.89 8.13
CA GLU A 113 -13.46 -10.34 6.86
C GLU A 113 -13.13 -8.85 7.02
N ARG A 114 -11.94 -8.45 6.58
CA ARG A 114 -11.51 -7.05 6.53
C ARG A 114 -11.34 -6.66 5.08
N LYS A 115 -12.15 -5.72 4.59
CA LYS A 115 -12.05 -5.15 3.25
C LYS A 115 -11.87 -3.63 3.35
N MET A 116 -10.85 -3.12 2.69
CA MET A 116 -10.46 -1.71 2.76
C MET A 116 -10.24 -1.15 1.36
N GLU A 117 -10.72 0.07 1.12
CA GLU A 117 -10.43 0.83 -0.10
C GLU A 117 -9.24 1.75 0.16
N LEU A 118 -8.08 1.42 -0.38
CA LEU A 118 -6.86 2.23 -0.25
C LEU A 118 -6.80 3.25 -1.39
N ARG A 119 -6.85 4.54 -1.03
CA ARG A 119 -6.68 5.64 -1.99
C ARG A 119 -5.22 6.06 -2.06
N ILE A 120 -4.50 5.59 -3.07
CA ILE A 120 -3.07 5.85 -3.25
C ILE A 120 -2.84 6.41 -4.63
N ALA A 121 -2.55 7.70 -4.71
CA ALA A 121 -2.30 8.34 -5.99
C ALA A 121 -0.85 8.16 -6.43
N GLN A 122 -0.64 7.78 -7.68
CA GLN A 122 0.67 7.83 -8.33
C GLN A 122 0.85 9.22 -8.94
N ARG A 123 1.88 9.94 -8.53
CA ARG A 123 2.30 11.21 -9.13
C ARG A 123 3.43 10.92 -10.10
N ILE A 124 3.36 11.48 -11.30
CA ILE A 124 4.44 11.49 -12.28
C ILE A 124 4.90 12.93 -12.45
N TRP A 125 6.17 13.20 -12.24
CA TRP A 125 6.75 14.53 -12.36
C TRP A 125 8.24 14.43 -12.64
N PHE A 126 8.76 15.29 -13.51
CA PHE A 126 10.18 15.27 -13.86
C PHE A 126 11.08 15.36 -12.62
N TRP A 127 10.77 16.29 -11.71
CA TRP A 127 11.53 16.49 -10.49
C TRP A 127 11.39 15.36 -9.45
N ASP A 128 10.41 14.46 -9.59
CA ASP A 128 10.30 13.28 -8.72
C ASP A 128 11.45 12.26 -8.97
N MET A 129 12.28 12.46 -10.00
CA MET A 129 13.53 11.71 -10.17
C MET A 129 14.44 11.83 -8.93
N PHE A 130 14.45 13.00 -8.28
CA PHE A 130 15.19 13.26 -7.04
C PHE A 130 14.41 12.93 -5.76
N SER A 131 13.20 12.38 -5.88
CA SER A 131 12.35 12.03 -4.75
C SER A 131 12.51 10.58 -4.32
N PHE A 132 12.54 10.36 -3.00
CA PHE A 132 12.66 9.04 -2.38
C PHE A 132 11.30 8.40 -2.00
N SER A 133 10.17 9.04 -2.34
CA SER A 133 8.82 8.59 -1.94
C SER A 133 8.18 7.54 -2.87
N LYS A 134 8.97 6.56 -3.29
CA LYS A 134 8.63 5.59 -4.36
C LYS A 134 8.08 4.25 -3.86
N ARG A 135 8.15 3.97 -2.55
CA ARG A 135 7.79 2.65 -1.97
C ARG A 135 6.28 2.50 -1.79
N PHE A 136 5.61 1.86 -2.75
CA PHE A 136 4.17 1.59 -2.71
C PHE A 136 3.75 0.86 -1.42
N GLU A 137 4.43 -0.23 -1.06
CA GLU A 137 4.06 -1.09 0.08
C GLU A 137 4.11 -0.34 1.40
N LYS A 138 5.07 0.57 1.56
CA LYS A 138 5.14 1.45 2.75
C LYS A 138 3.96 2.42 2.80
N LYS A 139 3.52 2.92 1.65
CA LYS A 139 2.38 3.84 1.57
C LYS A 139 1.06 3.10 1.78
N ALA A 140 0.90 1.95 1.15
CA ALA A 140 -0.23 1.06 1.32
C ALA A 140 -0.34 0.55 2.76
N GLY A 141 0.77 0.17 3.41
CA GLY A 141 0.76 -0.23 4.82
C GLY A 141 0.20 0.86 5.74
N LYS A 142 0.61 2.12 5.56
CA LYS A 142 0.03 3.25 6.29
C LYS A 142 -1.46 3.47 5.98
N ALA A 143 -1.88 3.27 4.74
CA ALA A 143 -3.28 3.37 4.36
C ALA A 143 -4.12 2.26 5.03
N VAL A 144 -3.62 1.01 5.04
CA VAL A 144 -4.23 -0.12 5.75
C VAL A 144 -4.35 0.17 7.25
N LEU A 145 -3.32 0.74 7.87
CA LEU A 145 -3.38 1.13 9.28
C LEU A 145 -4.49 2.17 9.54
N GLY A 146 -4.62 3.18 8.66
CA GLY A 146 -5.65 4.20 8.77
C GLY A 146 -7.06 3.65 8.63
N GLU A 147 -7.31 2.91 7.56
CA GLU A 147 -8.61 2.27 7.33
C GLU A 147 -8.98 1.29 8.45
N TYR A 148 -8.01 0.50 8.95
CA TYR A 148 -8.25 -0.43 10.05
C TYR A 148 -8.68 0.29 11.33
N GLN A 149 -8.00 1.37 11.69
CA GLN A 149 -8.33 2.17 12.88
C GLN A 149 -9.67 2.87 12.78
N LEU A 150 -10.15 3.21 11.57
CA LEU A 150 -11.48 3.76 11.36
C LEU A 150 -12.59 2.70 11.39
N SER A 151 -12.27 1.47 11.00
CA SER A 151 -13.24 0.36 10.93
C SER A 151 -13.48 -0.37 12.26
N ARG A 152 -12.88 0.12 13.35
CA ARG A 152 -12.96 -0.45 14.70
C ARG A 152 -13.96 0.30 15.55
#